data_AF-A0A938LU28-F1
#
_entry.id   AF-A0A938LU28-F1
#
_cell.length_a   1.000
_cell.length_b   1.000
_cell.length_c   1.000
_cell.angle_alpha   90.00
_cell.angle_beta   90.00
_cell.angle_gamma   90.00
#
_symmetry.space_group_name_H-M   'P 1'
#
loop_
_entity.id
_entity.type
_entity.pdbx_description
1 polymer ?
#
loop_
_entity_poly.entity_id
_entity_poly.type
_entity_poly.pdbx_seq_one_letter_code
_entity_poly.pdbx_strand_id
1 'polypeptide(L)'
;MVDCAGRDVASGQIALRPDVIRPAILTGAREIACIGTTVPLSCLFSQSPFILTGWEAGDVKRSALEQLISERVLIGDGAMGTMLYQQGVFLNRCFDELNLGDPGLIKKVHSSYIETGVDFIETNTFGANRLKLSRFGLSAEVEAINRAGVHIAREAAGEAVLVAGSMGPLGTELTAHGPITAQEARQIFEEQARALVQAGADLLILETFSNTEELLIAIEAAAGLGDVPILAQMTVGESQET
;
A
#
# COMPACT_ATOMS: atom_id res chain seq x y z
N MET A 1 28.28 33.08 -16.54
CA MET A 1 28.92 33.23 -15.20
C MET A 1 28.06 32.41 -14.26
N VAL A 2 28.57 31.29 -13.78
CA VAL A 2 27.78 30.22 -13.14
C VAL A 2 27.91 30.34 -11.62
N ASP A 3 26.79 30.31 -10.90
CA ASP A 3 26.75 30.29 -9.42
C ASP A 3 27.31 28.95 -8.88
N CYS A 4 27.76 28.93 -7.62
CA CYS A 4 28.25 27.79 -6.86
C CYS A 4 27.30 26.57 -6.82
N ALA A 5 26.06 26.70 -7.31
CA ALA A 5 25.11 25.60 -7.56
C ALA A 5 25.08 25.09 -9.02
N GLY A 6 25.97 25.57 -9.91
CA GLY A 6 26.10 25.07 -11.28
C GLY A 6 24.96 25.45 -12.24
N ARG A 7 24.12 26.45 -11.92
CA ARG A 7 22.94 26.81 -12.73
C ARG A 7 23.26 27.92 -13.74
N ASP A 8 22.87 27.68 -14.99
CA ASP A 8 22.83 28.69 -16.05
C ASP A 8 21.45 29.36 -16.04
N VAL A 9 21.41 30.67 -15.81
CA VAL A 9 20.17 31.43 -15.59
C VAL A 9 19.74 32.05 -16.92
N ALA A 10 19.27 31.24 -17.88
CA ALA A 10 18.79 31.78 -19.15
C ALA A 10 17.71 30.96 -19.89
N SER A 11 17.30 29.78 -19.43
CA SER A 11 16.19 29.04 -20.08
C SER A 11 15.30 28.36 -19.03
N GLY A 12 14.03 28.79 -18.98
CA GLY A 12 13.02 28.26 -18.06
C GLY A 12 12.55 26.86 -18.43
N GLN A 13 13.36 25.84 -18.13
CA GLN A 13 12.96 24.43 -18.12
C GLN A 13 13.33 23.79 -16.80
N ILE A 14 12.31 23.27 -16.09
CA ILE A 14 12.50 22.44 -14.90
C ILE A 14 12.80 21.02 -15.40
N ALA A 15 14.06 20.60 -15.29
CA ALA A 15 14.45 19.20 -15.44
C ALA A 15 14.51 18.58 -14.04
N LEU A 16 13.60 17.65 -13.74
CA LEU A 16 13.68 16.85 -12.52
C LEU A 16 14.85 15.87 -12.64
N ARG A 17 15.77 15.91 -11.68
CA ARG A 17 16.91 15.00 -11.63
C ARG A 17 16.52 13.65 -10.99
N PRO A 18 17.08 12.50 -11.44
CA PRO A 18 16.70 11.17 -10.93
C PRO A 18 17.15 10.87 -9.49
N ASP A 19 17.84 11.79 -8.82
CA ASP A 19 18.55 11.56 -7.55
C ASP A 19 17.68 11.67 -6.28
N VAL A 20 16.35 11.85 -6.39
CA VAL A 20 15.46 12.15 -5.26
C VAL A 20 14.74 10.93 -4.66
N ILE A 21 14.92 9.72 -5.20
CA ILE A 21 14.40 8.50 -4.55
C ILE A 21 15.57 7.66 -4.08
N ARG A 22 15.81 7.66 -2.75
CA ARG A 22 16.71 6.69 -2.11
C ARG A 22 15.88 5.69 -1.29
N PRO A 23 16.12 4.38 -1.42
CA PRO A 23 15.46 3.36 -0.62
C PRO A 23 15.98 3.41 0.82
N ALA A 24 15.09 3.52 1.80
CA ALA A 24 15.43 3.40 3.20
C ALA A 24 15.65 1.92 3.55
N ILE A 25 16.90 1.48 3.52
CA ILE A 25 17.33 0.23 4.17
C ILE A 25 17.59 0.59 5.64
N LEU A 26 16.73 0.11 6.54
CA LEU A 26 16.89 0.22 7.99
C LEU A 26 18.05 -0.67 8.46
N THR A 27 19.27 -0.13 8.51
CA THR A 27 20.33 -0.67 9.36
C THR A 27 20.42 0.18 10.62
N GLY A 28 20.11 -0.44 11.76
CA GLY A 28 20.28 0.17 13.07
C GLY A 28 21.75 0.45 13.37
N ALA A 29 22.23 1.65 13.04
CA ALA A 29 23.51 2.18 13.47
C ALA A 29 23.35 3.64 13.91
N ARG A 30 23.77 3.93 15.15
CA ARG A 30 23.72 5.25 15.79
C ARG A 30 24.83 6.19 15.32
N GLU A 31 25.08 6.31 14.01
CA GLU A 31 25.95 7.36 13.45
C GLU A 31 25.93 7.35 11.91
N ILE A 32 25.71 8.52 11.29
CA ILE A 32 25.89 8.73 9.84
C ILE A 32 27.29 9.30 9.65
N ALA A 33 28.21 8.46 9.16
CA ALA A 33 29.50 8.92 8.66
C ALA A 33 29.34 9.38 7.19
N CYS A 34 29.22 10.68 6.96
CA CYS A 34 29.44 11.26 5.64
C CYS A 34 30.95 11.35 5.39
N ILE A 35 31.45 10.63 4.38
CA ILE A 35 32.80 10.84 3.86
C ILE A 35 32.85 12.23 3.22
N GLY A 36 33.67 13.11 3.81
CA GLY A 36 34.22 14.29 3.14
C GLY A 36 33.32 15.53 3.13
N THR A 37 33.09 16.15 4.28
CA THR A 37 33.25 17.61 4.58
C THR A 37 32.39 17.98 5.80
N THR A 38 33.04 18.54 6.82
CA THR A 38 32.39 19.08 8.03
C THR A 38 31.86 20.49 7.72
N VAL A 39 30.54 20.65 7.66
CA VAL A 39 29.91 21.97 7.61
C VAL A 39 29.41 22.32 9.03
N PRO A 40 29.86 23.42 9.66
CA PRO A 40 29.43 23.78 11.00
C PRO A 40 27.94 24.16 11.04
N LEU A 41 27.28 23.79 12.15
CA LEU A 41 25.82 23.89 12.39
C LEU A 41 25.21 25.31 12.29
N SER A 42 26.01 26.35 12.10
CA SER A 42 25.56 27.75 12.10
C SER A 42 25.01 28.24 10.76
N CYS A 43 25.11 27.47 9.67
CA CYS A 43 24.73 27.92 8.33
C CYS A 43 23.32 27.51 7.85
N LEU A 44 22.53 26.79 8.65
CA LEU A 44 21.25 26.19 8.21
C LEU A 44 19.97 26.91 8.68
N PHE A 45 20.07 28.12 9.20
CA PHE A 45 18.89 28.91 9.60
C PHE A 45 18.77 30.20 8.81
N SER A 46 18.07 30.18 7.68
CA SER A 46 17.33 31.34 7.15
C SER A 46 16.54 30.95 5.89
N GLN A 47 15.20 31.11 5.98
CA GLN A 47 14.15 31.06 4.95
C GLN A 47 13.45 29.69 4.71
N SER A 48 12.55 29.40 5.68
CA SER A 48 11.32 28.58 5.78
C SER A 48 10.65 27.94 4.54
N PRO A 49 9.65 27.04 4.73
CA PRO A 49 9.62 25.86 5.60
C PRO A 49 8.89 24.65 4.94
N PHE A 50 9.39 23.42 5.05
CA PHE A 50 8.61 22.18 5.19
C PHE A 50 9.60 21.02 5.20
N ILE A 51 10.40 20.97 6.25
CA ILE A 51 11.12 19.74 6.58
C ILE A 51 10.49 19.30 7.90
N LEU A 52 9.76 18.19 7.84
CA LEU A 52 9.32 17.44 9.02
C LEU A 52 10.56 16.79 9.66
N THR A 53 11.52 17.58 10.15
CA THR A 53 12.57 17.10 11.05
C THR A 53 12.02 17.20 12.46
N GLY A 54 11.34 16.12 12.85
CA GLY A 54 10.74 15.97 14.16
C GLY A 54 10.20 14.56 14.36
N TRP A 55 10.91 13.55 13.87
CA TRP A 55 10.68 12.18 14.33
C TRP A 55 11.85 11.78 15.22
N GLU A 56 11.71 12.04 16.52
CA GLU A 56 12.50 11.28 17.49
C GLU A 56 11.94 9.87 17.46
N ALA A 57 12.77 8.88 17.07
CA ALA A 57 12.45 7.48 17.21
C ALA A 57 12.38 7.17 18.72
N GLY A 58 11.22 7.45 19.33
CA GLY A 58 10.85 6.88 20.62
C GLY A 58 10.85 5.36 20.52
N ASP A 59 10.74 4.67 21.65
CA ASP A 59 10.70 3.20 21.70
C ASP A 59 9.45 2.65 20.96
N VAL A 60 9.53 2.57 19.63
CA VAL A 60 8.50 1.99 18.77
C VAL A 60 8.55 0.49 18.99
N LYS A 61 7.46 -0.08 19.56
CA LYS A 61 7.27 -1.53 19.54
C LYS A 61 7.19 -1.96 18.09
N ARG A 62 8.19 -2.73 17.65
CA ARG A 62 8.17 -3.29 16.30
C ARG A 62 6.93 -4.16 16.10
N SER A 63 6.25 -3.96 14.98
CA SER A 63 5.14 -4.85 14.58
C SER A 63 5.65 -6.28 14.39
N ALA A 64 4.75 -7.27 14.44
CA ALA A 64 5.11 -8.66 14.16
C ALA A 64 5.76 -8.80 12.78
N LEU A 65 5.27 -8.03 11.80
CA LEU A 65 5.82 -7.95 10.45
C LEU A 65 7.28 -7.48 10.45
N GLU A 66 7.60 -6.38 11.13
CA GLU A 66 8.95 -5.83 11.19
C GLU A 66 9.95 -6.78 11.86
N GLN A 67 9.50 -7.55 12.86
CA GLN A 67 10.32 -8.59 13.48
C GLN A 67 10.61 -9.70 12.48
N LEU A 68 9.57 -10.24 11.85
CA LEU A 68 9.68 -11.33 10.89
C LEU A 68 10.58 -10.99 9.68
N ILE A 69 10.41 -9.80 9.09
CA ILE A 69 11.23 -9.33 7.96
C ILE A 69 12.70 -9.15 8.37
N SER A 70 12.97 -8.80 9.63
CA SER A 70 14.35 -8.64 10.11
C SER A 70 15.08 -9.97 10.33
N GLU A 71 14.34 -11.08 10.44
CA GLU A 71 14.89 -12.40 10.72
C GLU A 71 15.05 -13.25 9.46
N ARG A 72 14.12 -13.14 8.50
CA ARG A 72 14.11 -13.95 7.28
C ARG A 72 13.27 -13.34 6.17
N VAL A 73 13.42 -13.91 4.97
CA VAL A 73 12.50 -13.66 3.85
C VAL A 73 11.12 -14.22 4.19
N LEU A 74 10.08 -13.44 3.89
CA LEU A 74 8.68 -13.84 4.02
C LEU A 74 8.10 -14.24 2.67
N ILE A 75 7.22 -15.24 2.69
CA ILE A 75 6.54 -15.81 1.54
C ILE A 75 5.07 -15.40 1.61
N GLY A 76 4.59 -14.66 0.62
CA GLY A 76 3.17 -14.36 0.43
C GLY A 76 2.45 -15.47 -0.33
N ASP A 77 1.12 -15.38 -0.40
CA ASP A 77 0.31 -16.25 -1.23
C ASP A 77 0.36 -15.89 -2.73
N GLY A 78 -0.42 -16.62 -3.51
CA GLY A 78 -0.55 -16.43 -4.94
C GLY A 78 -1.87 -15.74 -5.33
N ALA A 79 -2.15 -15.73 -6.63
CA ALA A 79 -3.29 -15.02 -7.17
C ALA A 79 -4.66 -15.60 -6.76
N MET A 80 -5.38 -14.88 -5.87
CA MET A 80 -6.77 -15.17 -5.50
C MET A 80 -7.70 -15.23 -6.72
N GLY A 81 -7.65 -14.23 -7.61
CA GLY A 81 -8.53 -14.18 -8.78
C GLY A 81 -8.33 -15.37 -9.75
N THR A 82 -7.09 -15.83 -9.93
CA THR A 82 -6.79 -17.00 -10.77
C THR A 82 -7.36 -18.28 -10.16
N MET A 83 -7.24 -18.45 -8.84
CA MET A 83 -7.79 -19.59 -8.13
C MET A 83 -9.32 -19.62 -8.22
N LEU A 84 -9.99 -18.47 -8.05
CA LEU A 84 -11.44 -18.36 -8.18
C LEU A 84 -11.91 -18.68 -9.59
N TYR A 85 -11.18 -18.22 -10.61
CA TYR A 85 -11.47 -18.56 -12.00
C TYR A 85 -11.38 -20.07 -12.26
N GLN A 86 -10.35 -20.74 -11.72
CA GLN A 86 -10.21 -22.20 -11.83
C GLN A 86 -11.32 -22.97 -11.10
N GLN A 87 -11.92 -22.40 -10.06
CA GLN A 87 -13.08 -22.97 -9.37
C GLN A 87 -14.42 -22.63 -10.07
N GLY A 88 -14.40 -21.99 -11.24
CA GLY A 88 -15.59 -21.71 -12.06
C GLY A 88 -16.23 -20.35 -11.80
N VAL A 89 -15.56 -19.42 -11.10
CA VAL A 89 -16.03 -18.04 -10.97
C VAL A 89 -15.51 -17.21 -12.13
N PHE A 90 -16.40 -16.83 -13.03
CA PHE A 90 -16.03 -16.06 -14.23
C PHE A 90 -15.93 -14.55 -13.94
N LEU A 91 -15.19 -13.84 -14.80
CA LEU A 91 -14.88 -12.41 -14.67
C LEU A 91 -16.09 -11.47 -14.73
N ASN A 92 -17.28 -11.98 -15.06
CA ASN A 92 -18.51 -11.20 -15.03
C ASN A 92 -19.10 -11.06 -13.61
N ARG A 93 -18.56 -11.77 -12.62
CA ARG A 93 -18.94 -11.66 -11.21
C ARG A 93 -17.92 -10.80 -10.45
N CYS A 94 -18.39 -10.07 -9.45
CA CYS A 94 -17.50 -9.41 -8.49
C CYS A 94 -16.86 -10.48 -7.59
N PHE A 95 -15.53 -10.61 -7.64
CA PHE A 95 -14.82 -11.58 -6.79
C PHE A 95 -14.87 -11.17 -5.32
N ASP A 96 -14.80 -9.87 -5.02
CA ASP A 96 -14.88 -9.37 -3.65
C ASP A 96 -16.23 -9.73 -2.99
N GLU A 97 -17.33 -9.71 -3.74
CA GLU A 97 -18.67 -10.08 -3.27
C GLU A 97 -18.76 -11.53 -2.76
N LEU A 98 -17.86 -12.41 -3.20
CA LEU A 98 -17.80 -13.79 -2.70
C LEU A 98 -17.52 -13.88 -1.21
N ASN A 99 -16.95 -12.84 -0.58
CA ASN A 99 -16.80 -12.81 0.88
C ASN A 99 -18.15 -12.91 1.59
N LEU A 100 -19.23 -12.43 0.96
CA LEU A 100 -20.60 -12.53 1.47
C LEU A 100 -21.36 -13.68 0.81
N GLY A 101 -21.22 -13.83 -0.51
CA GLY A 101 -22.00 -14.78 -1.30
C GLY A 101 -21.54 -16.24 -1.23
N ASP A 102 -20.24 -16.49 -1.04
CA ASP A 102 -19.66 -17.83 -0.91
C ASP A 102 -18.36 -17.82 -0.05
N PRO A 103 -18.49 -17.55 1.27
CA PRO A 103 -17.33 -17.47 2.16
C PRO A 103 -16.58 -18.80 2.27
N GLY A 104 -17.27 -19.93 2.04
CA GLY A 104 -16.66 -21.26 2.04
C GLY A 104 -15.66 -21.44 0.91
N LEU A 105 -15.98 -20.95 -0.28
CA LEU A 105 -15.05 -20.95 -1.42
C LEU A 105 -13.81 -20.09 -1.13
N ILE A 106 -13.99 -18.89 -0.58
CA ILE A 106 -12.87 -18.00 -0.23
C ILE A 106 -11.96 -18.64 0.81
N LYS A 107 -12.54 -19.20 1.88
CA LYS A 107 -11.79 -19.93 2.91
C LYS A 107 -10.98 -21.08 2.32
N LYS A 108 -11.57 -21.85 1.41
CA LYS A 108 -10.90 -22.97 0.73
C LYS A 108 -9.67 -22.50 -0.05
N VAL A 109 -9.75 -21.37 -0.75
CA VAL A 109 -8.60 -20.80 -1.48
C VAL A 109 -7.50 -20.40 -0.50
N HIS A 110 -7.82 -19.66 0.57
CA HIS A 110 -6.82 -19.31 1.60
C HIS A 110 -6.16 -20.55 2.21
N SER A 111 -6.95 -21.55 2.62
CA SER A 111 -6.42 -22.81 3.17
C SER A 111 -5.45 -23.49 2.21
N SER A 112 -5.73 -23.47 0.89
CA SER A 112 -4.83 -24.08 -0.09
C SER A 112 -3.46 -23.41 -0.18
N TYR A 113 -3.37 -22.09 0.05
CA TYR A 113 -2.09 -21.38 0.13
C TYR A 113 -1.40 -21.58 1.47
N ILE A 114 -2.16 -21.59 2.57
CA ILE A 114 -1.61 -21.84 3.92
C ILE A 114 -0.96 -23.22 3.99
N GLU A 115 -1.54 -24.23 3.36
CA GLU A 115 -0.98 -25.58 3.27
C GLU A 115 0.40 -25.64 2.59
N THR A 116 0.77 -24.63 1.79
CA THR A 116 2.10 -24.53 1.17
C THR A 116 3.15 -23.84 2.05
N GLY A 117 2.78 -23.39 3.25
CA GLY A 117 3.69 -22.77 4.21
C GLY A 117 3.98 -21.29 3.94
N VAL A 118 2.98 -20.51 3.50
CA VAL A 118 3.09 -19.05 3.38
C VAL A 118 3.11 -18.38 4.75
N ASP A 119 3.77 -17.22 4.83
CA ASP A 119 3.89 -16.40 6.03
C ASP A 119 2.78 -15.37 6.17
N PHE A 120 2.22 -14.93 5.04
CA PHE A 120 1.04 -14.09 5.01
C PHE A 120 0.14 -14.46 3.83
N ILE A 121 -1.14 -14.15 3.96
CA ILE A 121 -2.14 -14.25 2.90
C ILE A 121 -2.78 -12.89 2.67
N GLU A 122 -3.19 -12.65 1.43
CA GLU A 122 -3.93 -11.46 1.06
C GLU A 122 -5.43 -11.72 1.14
N THR A 123 -6.17 -10.80 1.73
CA THR A 123 -7.64 -10.86 1.78
C THR A 123 -8.24 -10.75 0.38
N ASN A 124 -9.41 -11.37 0.16
CA ASN A 124 -10.14 -11.21 -1.10
C ASN A 124 -10.86 -9.85 -1.17
N THR A 125 -10.08 -8.76 -1.23
CA THR A 125 -10.59 -7.37 -1.15
C THR A 125 -9.94 -6.40 -2.13
N PHE A 126 -9.15 -6.89 -3.10
CA PHE A 126 -8.47 -6.07 -4.11
C PHE A 126 -9.37 -4.99 -4.75
N GLY A 127 -10.62 -5.33 -5.05
CA GLY A 127 -11.60 -4.47 -5.67
C GLY A 127 -12.68 -3.95 -4.73
N ALA A 128 -12.60 -4.21 -3.43
CA ALA A 128 -13.66 -3.93 -2.46
C ALA A 128 -13.76 -2.45 -2.06
N ASN A 129 -13.62 -1.53 -3.00
CA ASN A 129 -13.86 -0.10 -2.79
C ASN A 129 -15.16 0.34 -3.45
N ARG A 130 -15.70 1.46 -2.96
CA ARG A 130 -16.99 2.01 -3.38
C ARG A 130 -17.11 2.20 -4.90
N LEU A 131 -16.03 2.62 -5.57
CA LEU A 131 -16.05 2.86 -7.01
C LEU A 131 -16.15 1.56 -7.81
N LYS A 132 -15.33 0.55 -7.50
CA LYS A 132 -15.35 -0.74 -8.20
C LYS A 132 -16.62 -1.52 -7.89
N LEU A 133 -17.07 -1.52 -6.63
CA LEU A 133 -18.31 -2.16 -6.20
C LEU A 133 -19.56 -1.49 -6.81
N SER A 134 -19.53 -0.19 -7.11
CA SER A 134 -20.66 0.49 -7.76
C SER A 134 -21.02 -0.11 -9.13
N ARG A 135 -20.04 -0.66 -9.85
CA ARG A 135 -20.24 -1.33 -11.16
C ARG A 135 -21.12 -2.59 -11.06
N PHE A 136 -21.27 -3.12 -9.84
CA PHE A 136 -22.07 -4.29 -9.52
C PHE A 136 -23.30 -3.94 -8.66
N GLY A 137 -23.55 -2.65 -8.38
CA GLY A 137 -24.64 -2.22 -7.50
C GLY A 137 -24.37 -2.47 -6.01
N LEU A 138 -23.10 -2.65 -5.62
CA LEU A 138 -22.67 -3.04 -4.26
C LEU A 138 -21.96 -1.91 -3.50
N SER A 139 -22.14 -0.65 -3.90
CA SER A 139 -21.43 0.49 -3.29
C SER A 139 -21.74 0.70 -1.81
N ALA A 140 -22.87 0.20 -1.31
CA ALA A 140 -23.23 0.24 0.11
C ALA A 140 -22.59 -0.90 0.94
N GLU A 141 -22.03 -1.92 0.28
CA GLU A 141 -21.53 -3.14 0.92
C GLU A 141 -20.02 -3.08 1.18
N VAL A 142 -19.37 -1.92 1.00
CA VAL A 142 -17.91 -1.75 1.17
C VAL A 142 -17.45 -2.28 2.53
N GLU A 143 -18.06 -1.82 3.61
CA GLU A 143 -17.68 -2.26 4.95
C GLU A 143 -17.94 -3.77 5.14
N ALA A 144 -19.12 -4.25 4.74
CA ALA A 144 -19.51 -5.64 4.92
C ALA A 144 -18.57 -6.61 4.19
N ILE A 145 -18.24 -6.31 2.92
CA ILE A 145 -17.36 -7.13 2.08
C ILE A 145 -15.94 -7.15 2.63
N ASN A 146 -15.37 -6.01 3.01
CA ASN A 146 -14.00 -5.94 3.54
C ASN A 146 -13.87 -6.66 4.88
N ARG A 147 -14.82 -6.42 5.80
CA ARG A 147 -14.82 -7.08 7.11
C ARG A 147 -14.97 -8.59 6.98
N ALA A 148 -15.86 -9.06 6.09
CA ALA A 148 -15.99 -10.48 5.81
C ALA A 148 -14.69 -11.07 5.23
N GLY A 149 -14.04 -10.39 4.30
CA GLY A 149 -12.76 -10.80 3.73
C GLY A 149 -11.68 -11.02 4.80
N VAL A 150 -11.52 -10.06 5.72
CA VAL A 150 -10.56 -10.18 6.84
C VAL A 150 -10.93 -11.34 7.78
N HIS A 151 -12.20 -11.48 8.15
CA HIS A 151 -12.61 -12.55 9.05
C HIS A 151 -12.40 -13.94 8.45
N ILE A 152 -12.70 -14.13 7.15
CA ILE A 152 -12.51 -15.40 6.45
C ILE A 152 -11.01 -15.74 6.37
N ALA A 153 -10.18 -14.76 5.99
CA ALA A 153 -8.73 -14.93 5.96
C ALA A 153 -8.19 -15.27 7.35
N ARG A 154 -8.62 -14.55 8.40
CA ARG A 154 -8.24 -14.84 9.79
C ARG A 154 -8.66 -16.24 10.24
N GLU A 155 -9.88 -16.67 9.91
CA GLU A 155 -10.37 -18.00 10.24
C GLU A 155 -9.53 -19.11 9.58
N ALA A 156 -9.05 -18.87 8.35
CA ALA A 156 -8.14 -19.80 7.67
C ALA A 156 -6.72 -19.76 8.26
N ALA A 157 -6.18 -18.57 8.50
CA ALA A 157 -4.81 -18.31 8.95
C ALA A 157 -4.54 -18.73 10.41
N GLY A 158 -5.56 -18.60 11.27
CA GLY A 158 -5.37 -18.68 12.71
C GLY A 158 -4.36 -17.63 13.21
N GLU A 159 -3.46 -18.06 14.09
CA GLU A 159 -2.42 -17.22 14.71
C GLU A 159 -1.06 -17.34 14.00
N ALA A 160 -0.90 -18.30 13.08
CA ALA A 160 0.40 -18.65 12.51
C ALA A 160 0.76 -17.86 11.25
N VAL A 161 -0.24 -17.33 10.54
CA VAL A 161 -0.09 -16.65 9.25
C VAL A 161 -0.66 -15.24 9.39
N LEU A 162 0.06 -14.25 8.86
CA LEU A 162 -0.40 -12.87 8.86
C LEU A 162 -1.51 -12.66 7.82
N VAL A 163 -2.46 -11.78 8.12
CA VAL A 163 -3.56 -11.42 7.23
C VAL A 163 -3.33 -10.00 6.69
N ALA A 164 -3.05 -9.89 5.39
CA ALA A 164 -2.88 -8.63 4.69
C ALA A 164 -4.21 -8.13 4.08
N GLY A 165 -4.62 -6.91 4.46
CA GLY A 165 -5.73 -6.20 3.83
C GLY A 165 -5.35 -5.76 2.42
N SER A 166 -5.87 -6.43 1.38
CA SER A 166 -5.54 -6.13 -0.02
C SER A 166 -6.38 -4.96 -0.52
N MET A 167 -5.70 -4.00 -1.14
CA MET A 167 -6.29 -2.83 -1.77
C MET A 167 -5.63 -2.57 -3.12
N GLY A 168 -6.40 -2.65 -4.20
CA GLY A 168 -5.96 -2.30 -5.55
C GLY A 168 -6.29 -0.86 -5.96
N PRO A 169 -5.83 -0.42 -7.14
CA PRO A 169 -6.17 0.89 -7.69
C PRO A 169 -7.68 1.00 -7.99
N LEU A 170 -8.18 2.24 -8.05
CA LEU A 170 -9.57 2.56 -8.36
C LEU A 170 -9.93 2.24 -9.82
N GLY A 171 -8.93 2.11 -10.69
CA GLY A 171 -9.11 1.80 -12.10
C GLY A 171 -9.79 2.94 -12.86
N THR A 172 -9.41 4.17 -12.50
CA THR A 172 -9.87 5.40 -13.14
C THR A 172 -8.77 6.47 -13.11
N GLU A 173 -8.78 7.38 -14.07
CA GLU A 173 -7.76 8.42 -14.17
C GLU A 173 -8.00 9.52 -13.14
N LEU A 174 -7.00 9.80 -12.31
CA LEU A 174 -6.99 10.91 -11.36
C LEU A 174 -6.43 12.18 -12.01
N THR A 175 -7.22 12.86 -12.84
CA THR A 175 -6.83 14.14 -13.44
C THR A 175 -7.72 15.28 -12.96
N ALA A 176 -7.31 16.54 -13.16
CA ALA A 176 -8.12 17.71 -12.81
C ALA A 176 -9.49 17.75 -13.51
N HIS A 177 -9.64 17.02 -14.62
CA HIS A 177 -10.89 16.83 -15.36
C HIS A 177 -11.35 15.37 -15.36
N GLY A 178 -10.76 14.54 -14.48
CA GLY A 178 -11.07 13.14 -14.32
C GLY A 178 -12.46 12.95 -13.70
N PRO A 179 -12.98 11.72 -13.77
CA PRO A 179 -14.32 11.42 -13.25
C PRO A 179 -14.40 11.51 -11.71
N ILE A 180 -13.26 11.49 -11.03
CA ILE A 180 -13.15 11.70 -9.58
C ILE A 180 -11.97 12.62 -9.27
N THR A 181 -12.10 13.37 -8.20
CA THR A 181 -11.03 14.23 -7.64
C THR A 181 -10.08 13.41 -6.75
N ALA A 182 -8.87 13.92 -6.53
CA ALA A 182 -7.92 13.34 -5.57
C ALA A 182 -8.51 13.24 -4.15
N GLN A 183 -9.35 14.21 -3.76
CA GLN A 183 -10.03 14.20 -2.47
C GLN A 183 -11.05 13.06 -2.37
N GLU A 184 -11.82 12.81 -3.43
CA GLU A 184 -12.76 11.68 -3.48
C GLU A 184 -12.01 10.34 -3.50
N ALA A 185 -10.90 10.24 -4.25
CA ALA A 185 -10.05 9.07 -4.24
C ALA A 185 -9.53 8.76 -2.83
N ARG A 186 -9.03 9.77 -2.11
CA ARG A 186 -8.62 9.65 -0.71
C ARG A 186 -9.73 9.09 0.18
N GLN A 187 -10.95 9.63 0.06
CA GLN A 187 -12.10 9.16 0.84
C GLN A 187 -12.46 7.71 0.53
N ILE A 188 -12.38 7.29 -0.73
CA ILE A 188 -12.65 5.91 -1.16
C ILE A 188 -11.61 4.93 -0.58
N PHE A 189 -10.32 5.29 -0.64
CA PHE A 189 -9.26 4.48 -0.03
C PHE A 189 -9.37 4.44 1.50
N GLU A 190 -9.67 5.57 2.13
CA GLU A 190 -9.84 5.66 3.59
C GLU A 190 -11.01 4.79 4.08
N GLU A 191 -12.14 4.78 3.35
CA GLU A 191 -13.30 3.94 3.64
C GLU A 191 -12.92 2.45 3.63
N GLN A 192 -12.23 2.00 2.59
CA GLN A 192 -11.79 0.61 2.47
C GLN A 192 -10.75 0.25 3.54
N ALA A 193 -9.69 1.05 3.67
CA ALA A 193 -8.61 0.81 4.64
C ALA A 193 -9.16 0.76 6.08
N ARG A 194 -10.10 1.64 6.42
CA ARG A 194 -10.74 1.67 7.74
C ARG A 194 -11.48 0.37 8.02
N ALA A 195 -12.23 -0.16 7.05
CA ALA A 195 -12.94 -1.43 7.22
C ALA A 195 -11.97 -2.61 7.43
N LEU A 196 -10.85 -2.63 6.72
CA LEU A 196 -9.82 -3.67 6.85
C LEU A 196 -9.10 -3.60 8.20
N VAL A 197 -8.66 -2.41 8.62
CA VAL A 197 -7.97 -2.17 9.90
C VAL A 197 -8.89 -2.51 11.07
N GLN A 198 -10.14 -2.04 11.05
CA GLN A 198 -11.09 -2.31 12.13
C GLN A 198 -11.49 -3.79 12.24
N ALA A 199 -11.38 -4.55 11.15
CA ALA A 199 -11.61 -5.99 11.16
C ALA A 199 -10.41 -6.81 11.67
N GLY A 200 -9.25 -6.19 11.87
CA GLY A 200 -8.05 -6.83 12.43
C GLY A 200 -7.10 -7.42 11.38
N ALA A 201 -6.97 -6.77 10.21
CA ALA A 201 -5.84 -7.03 9.32
C ALA A 201 -4.51 -6.68 10.02
N ASP A 202 -3.48 -7.53 9.86
CA ASP A 202 -2.17 -7.33 10.48
C ASP A 202 -1.34 -6.26 9.77
N LEU A 203 -1.61 -6.08 8.48
CA LEU A 203 -1.00 -5.11 7.59
C LEU A 203 -1.97 -4.76 6.45
N LEU A 204 -1.70 -3.67 5.76
CA LEU A 204 -2.34 -3.34 4.48
C LEU A 204 -1.34 -3.55 3.35
N ILE A 205 -1.81 -4.11 2.24
CA ILE A 205 -1.04 -4.23 1.01
C ILE A 205 -1.75 -3.45 -0.10
N LEU A 206 -1.09 -2.38 -0.54
CA LEU A 206 -1.51 -1.55 -1.66
C LEU A 206 -0.86 -2.12 -2.91
N GLU A 207 -1.61 -2.93 -3.65
CA GLU A 207 -1.06 -3.78 -4.70
C GLU A 207 -1.48 -3.34 -6.11
N THR A 208 -0.63 -3.65 -7.08
CA THR A 208 -0.90 -3.48 -8.52
C THR A 208 -1.23 -2.03 -8.94
N PHE A 209 -0.61 -1.02 -8.31
CA PHE A 209 -0.74 0.37 -8.73
C PHE A 209 0.19 0.67 -9.91
N SER A 210 -0.35 1.25 -10.99
CA SER A 210 0.48 1.76 -12.09
C SER A 210 0.77 3.26 -11.95
N ASN A 211 -0.09 4.01 -11.26
CA ASN A 211 0.05 5.44 -11.09
C ASN A 211 0.60 5.80 -9.69
N THR A 212 1.74 6.50 -9.66
CA THR A 212 2.41 6.91 -8.42
C THR A 212 1.57 7.88 -7.57
N GLU A 213 0.87 8.82 -8.20
CA GLU A 213 0.05 9.80 -7.47
C GLU A 213 -1.14 9.11 -6.80
N GLU A 214 -1.79 8.17 -7.48
CA GLU A 214 -2.87 7.35 -6.92
C GLU A 214 -2.37 6.51 -5.74
N LEU A 215 -1.19 5.89 -5.87
CA LEU A 215 -0.58 5.11 -4.79
C LEU A 215 -0.26 5.98 -3.57
N LEU A 216 0.30 7.18 -3.75
CA LEU A 216 0.59 8.10 -2.66
C LEU A 216 -0.70 8.52 -1.93
N ILE A 217 -1.79 8.78 -2.66
CA ILE A 217 -3.10 9.08 -2.06
C ILE A 217 -3.60 7.89 -1.22
N ALA A 218 -3.45 6.66 -1.71
CA ALA A 218 -3.83 5.46 -0.98
C ALA A 218 -2.98 5.26 0.30
N ILE A 219 -1.66 5.49 0.22
CA ILE A 219 -0.75 5.44 1.38
C ILE A 219 -1.17 6.47 2.42
N GLU A 220 -1.41 7.73 2.02
CA GLU A 220 -1.81 8.78 2.95
C GLU A 220 -3.17 8.53 3.60
N ALA A 221 -4.11 7.93 2.86
CA ALA A 221 -5.42 7.54 3.40
C ALA A 221 -5.27 6.44 4.47
N ALA A 222 -4.46 5.41 4.18
CA ALA A 222 -4.20 4.31 5.10
C ALA A 222 -3.41 4.74 6.34
N ALA A 223 -2.33 5.52 6.17
CA ALA A 223 -1.47 6.00 7.26
C ALA A 223 -2.22 6.93 8.23
N GLY A 224 -3.30 7.58 7.78
CA GLY A 224 -4.17 8.39 8.63
C GLY A 224 -4.98 7.59 9.67
N LEU A 225 -4.97 6.26 9.60
CA LEU A 225 -5.79 5.38 10.45
C LEU A 225 -5.03 4.81 11.66
N GLY A 226 -3.72 5.03 11.77
CA GLY A 226 -2.88 4.59 12.88
C GLY A 226 -1.62 3.87 12.43
N ASP A 227 -1.00 3.11 13.33
CA ASP A 227 0.31 2.46 13.13
C ASP A 227 0.23 1.11 12.38
N VAL A 228 -0.78 0.93 11.52
CA VAL A 228 -0.89 -0.31 10.71
C VAL A 228 0.25 -0.34 9.69
N PRO A 229 1.03 -1.44 9.59
CA PRO A 229 2.05 -1.55 8.56
C PRO A 229 1.46 -1.50 7.16
N ILE A 230 2.12 -0.79 6.24
CA ILE A 230 1.70 -0.64 4.84
C ILE A 230 2.80 -1.19 3.94
N LEU A 231 2.45 -2.16 3.10
CA LEU A 231 3.26 -2.60 1.96
C LEU A 231 2.70 -1.93 0.71
N ALA A 232 3.52 -1.14 0.01
CA ALA A 232 3.12 -0.45 -1.20
C ALA A 232 3.84 -1.05 -2.42
N GLN A 233 3.09 -1.44 -3.43
CA GLN A 233 3.61 -2.06 -4.64
C GLN A 233 3.20 -1.26 -5.88
N MET A 234 4.11 -1.20 -6.83
CA MET A 234 3.85 -0.68 -8.16
C MET A 234 4.01 -1.79 -9.19
N THR A 235 3.17 -1.74 -10.22
CA THR A 235 3.33 -2.55 -11.43
C THR A 235 3.98 -1.70 -12.50
N VAL A 236 5.05 -2.23 -13.08
CA VAL A 236 5.82 -1.56 -14.12
C VAL A 236 5.54 -2.25 -15.46
N GLY A 237 5.24 -1.48 -16.50
CA GLY A 237 5.03 -2.01 -17.85
C GLY A 237 6.32 -2.54 -18.48
N GLU A 238 6.20 -3.20 -19.64
CA GLU A 238 7.36 -3.73 -20.38
C GLU A 238 8.37 -2.63 -20.78
N SER A 239 7.92 -1.38 -20.92
CA SER A 239 8.76 -0.20 -21.19
C SER A 239 9.53 0.32 -19.98
N GLN A 240 9.38 -0.28 -18.79
CA GLN A 240 9.92 0.21 -17.51
C GLN A 240 9.37 1.57 -17.05
N GLU A 241 8.26 2.02 -17.65
CA GLU A 241 7.59 3.26 -17.27
C GLU A 241 6.41 2.94 -16.33
N THR A 242 6.24 3.81 -15.33
CA THR A 242 5.10 3.84 -14.40
C THR A 242 4.17 4.97 -14.77
#